data_AF-A0A1S2PGX0-F1
#
_entry.id   AF-A0A1S2PGX0-F1
#
_cell.length_a   1.000
_cell.length_b   1.000
_cell.length_c   1.000
_cell.angle_alpha   90.00
_cell.angle_beta   90.00
_cell.angle_gamma   90.00
#
_symmetry.space_group_name_H-M   'P 1'
#
loop_
_entity.id
_entity.type
_entity.pdbx_description
1 polymer ?
#
loop_
_entity_poly.entity_id
_entity_poly.type
_entity_poly.pdbx_seq_one_letter_code
_entity_poly.pdbx_strand_id
1 'polypeptide(L)' 'MARTKTTQERPIDLPVGANAWLLDCVPAPGCVICSANWRQLGTARDAGDITKAARHATEIRDHASGVHK' A
#
# COMPACT_ATOMS: atom_id res chain seq x y z
N MET A 1 17.99 -31.07 -26.31
CA MET A 1 18.00 -30.00 -25.29
C MET A 1 16.67 -29.26 -25.39
N ALA A 2 15.77 -29.45 -24.43
CA ALA A 2 14.43 -28.86 -24.47
C ALA A 2 14.50 -27.36 -24.14
N ARG A 3 14.01 -26.51 -25.06
CA ARG A 3 13.83 -25.08 -24.83
C ARG A 3 12.78 -24.90 -23.73
N THR A 4 13.19 -24.34 -22.60
CA THR A 4 12.28 -23.87 -21.56
C THR A 4 11.41 -22.77 -22.17
N LYS A 5 10.11 -23.03 -22.30
CA LYS A 5 9.11 -22.01 -22.61
C LYS A 5 9.03 -21.09 -21.39
N THR A 6 9.62 -19.91 -21.48
CA THR A 6 9.32 -18.81 -20.56
C THR A 6 7.90 -18.34 -20.88
N THR A 7 6.91 -18.96 -20.23
CA THR A 7 5.56 -18.42 -20.21
C THR A 7 5.64 -17.09 -19.47
N GLN A 8 5.78 -15.97 -20.19
CA GLN A 8 5.45 -14.68 -19.61
C GLN A 8 3.95 -14.71 -19.35
N GLU A 9 3.59 -14.97 -18.10
CA GLU A 9 2.23 -14.76 -17.63
C GLU A 9 1.88 -13.30 -17.94
N ARG A 10 0.81 -13.09 -18.73
CA ARG A 10 0.37 -11.73 -19.07
C ARG A 10 0.16 -10.98 -17.76
N PRO A 11 0.61 -9.71 -17.65
CA PRO A 11 0.32 -8.90 -16.47
C PRO A 11 -1.16 -9.01 -16.13
N ILE A 12 -1.46 -9.50 -14.94
CA ILE A 12 -2.82 -9.57 -14.43
C ILE A 12 -3.31 -8.12 -14.28
N ASP A 13 -4.37 -7.80 -15.02
CA ASP A 13 -5.02 -6.50 -14.91
C ASP A 13 -5.72 -6.42 -13.55
N LEU A 14 -5.30 -5.45 -12.74
CA LEU A 14 -5.82 -5.30 -11.38
C LEU A 14 -7.24 -4.71 -11.46
N PRO A 15 -8.23 -5.25 -10.74
CA PRO A 15 -9.60 -4.73 -10.82
C PRO A 15 -9.67 -3.24 -10.53
N VAL A 16 -10.58 -2.55 -11.22
CA VAL A 16 -10.90 -1.15 -10.93
C VAL A 16 -11.22 -1.01 -9.45
N GLY A 17 -10.51 -0.11 -8.76
CA GLY A 17 -10.66 0.11 -7.32
C GLY A 17 -9.70 -0.67 -6.42
N ALA A 18 -8.83 -1.53 -6.97
CA ALA A 18 -7.85 -2.25 -6.15
C ALA A 18 -6.87 -1.30 -5.43
N ASN A 19 -6.47 -0.19 -6.07
CA ASN A 19 -5.67 0.85 -5.40
C ASN A 19 -6.47 1.56 -4.30
N ALA A 20 -7.79 1.71 -4.45
CA ALA A 20 -8.62 2.31 -3.40
C ALA A 20 -8.67 1.39 -2.17
N TRP A 21 -8.86 0.08 -2.39
CA TRP A 21 -8.79 -0.92 -1.32
C TRP A 21 -7.41 -0.98 -0.65
N LEU A 22 -6.34 -0.95 -1.45
CA LEU A 22 -4.96 -1.02 -0.95
C LEU A 22 -4.60 0.17 -0.02
N LEU A 23 -5.16 1.33 -0.32
CA LEU A 23 -4.90 2.59 0.38
C LEU A 23 -5.93 2.91 1.46
N ASP A 24 -6.93 2.04 1.63
CA ASP A 24 -7.96 2.18 2.66
C ASP A 24 -7.36 1.91 4.04
N CYS A 25 -7.24 2.97 4.85
CA CYS A 25 -6.75 2.90 6.22
C CYS A 25 -7.24 4.11 7.03
N VAL A 26 -7.23 3.98 8.35
CA VAL A 26 -7.64 5.06 9.28
C VAL A 26 -6.56 5.21 10.35
N PRO A 27 -5.99 6.42 10.53
CA PRO A 27 -4.99 6.66 11.56
C PRO A 27 -5.61 6.59 12.96
N ALA A 28 -4.88 6.05 13.92
CA ALA A 28 -5.31 6.02 15.32
C ALA A 28 -5.39 7.46 15.88
N PRO A 29 -6.48 7.84 16.58
CA PRO A 29 -6.63 9.17 17.15
C PRO A 29 -5.47 9.53 18.09
N GLY A 30 -4.86 10.70 17.89
CA GLY A 30 -3.76 11.19 18.72
C GLY A 30 -2.41 10.49 18.51
N CYS A 31 -2.31 9.51 17.61
CA CYS A 31 -1.04 8.85 17.33
C CYS A 31 -0.19 9.68 16.35
N VAL A 32 0.98 10.11 16.80
CA VAL A 32 1.93 10.90 16.01
C VAL A 32 2.47 10.10 14.82
N ILE A 33 2.74 8.80 15.01
CA ILE A 33 3.24 7.91 13.96
C ILE A 33 2.19 7.73 12.87
N CYS A 34 0.94 7.39 13.23
CA CYS A 34 -0.14 7.27 12.25
C CYS A 34 -0.41 8.60 11.52
N SER A 35 -0.33 9.73 12.21
CA SER A 35 -0.51 11.05 11.59
C SER A 35 0.60 11.39 10.59
N ALA A 36 1.86 11.08 10.92
CA ALA A 36 2.99 11.27 10.02
C ALA A 36 2.87 10.37 8.79
N ASN A 37 2.56 9.10 8.98
CA ASN A 37 2.33 8.16 7.88
C ASN A 37 1.13 8.56 7.02
N TRP A 38 0.06 9.08 7.61
CA TRP A 38 -1.11 9.56 6.87
C TRP A 38 -0.74 10.72 5.92
N ARG A 39 0.10 11.64 6.38
CA ARG A 39 0.62 12.73 5.54
C ARG A 39 1.51 12.21 4.41
N GLN A 40 2.42 11.29 4.71
CA GLN A 40 3.32 10.70 3.72
C GLN A 40 2.59 9.85 2.68
N LEU A 41 1.53 9.15 3.10
CA LEU A 41 0.59 8.44 2.23
C LEU A 41 -0.04 9.41 1.24
N GLY A 42 -0.58 10.55 1.71
CA GLY A 42 -1.17 11.57 0.83
C GLY A 42 -0.17 12.07 -0.21
N THR A 43 1.04 12.45 0.23
CA THR A 43 2.11 12.90 -0.68
C THR A 43 2.51 11.84 -1.70
N ALA A 44 2.62 10.56 -1.30
CA ALA A 44 2.94 9.47 -2.22
C ALA A 44 1.82 9.22 -3.24
N ARG A 45 0.55 9.33 -2.82
CA ARG A 45 -0.61 9.25 -3.71
C ARG A 45 -0.61 10.35 -4.75
N ASP A 46 -0.38 11.60 -4.32
CA ASP A 46 -0.34 12.76 -5.20
C ASP A 46 0.82 12.68 -6.20
N ALA A 47 1.93 12.05 -5.81
CA ALA A 47 3.07 11.78 -6.68
C ALA A 47 2.89 10.56 -7.60
N GLY A 48 1.78 9.81 -7.48
CA GLY A 48 1.55 8.57 -8.23
C GLY A 48 2.39 7.37 -7.76
N ASP A 49 3.10 7.48 -6.64
CA ASP A 49 3.90 6.40 -6.06
C ASP A 49 3.02 5.48 -5.21
N ILE A 50 2.29 4.59 -5.88
CA ILE A 50 1.34 3.66 -5.25
C ILE A 50 2.04 2.70 -4.30
N THR A 51 3.26 2.25 -4.62
CA THR A 51 4.04 1.35 -3.76
C THR A 51 4.33 2.00 -2.41
N LYS A 52 4.80 3.25 -2.44
CA LYS A 52 5.09 4.00 -1.21
C LYS A 52 3.81 4.34 -0.45
N ALA A 53 2.75 4.72 -1.14
CA ALA A 53 1.44 4.96 -0.53
C ALA A 53 0.90 3.71 0.18
N ALA A 54 0.99 2.54 -0.45
CA ALA A 54 0.57 1.25 0.11
C ALA A 54 1.39 0.84 1.33
N ARG A 55 2.69 1.16 1.34
CA ARG A 55 3.56 0.95 2.50
C ARG A 55 3.07 1.77 3.70
N HIS A 56 2.82 3.07 3.51
CA HIS A 56 2.32 3.92 4.59
C HIS A 56 0.91 3.48 5.06
N ALA A 57 0.04 3.02 4.15
CA ALA A 57 -1.27 2.49 4.51
C ALA A 57 -1.15 1.23 5.39
N THR A 58 -0.19 0.37 5.08
CA THR A 58 0.13 -0.83 5.87
C THR A 58 0.65 -0.46 7.25
N GLU A 59 1.62 0.46 7.33
CA GLU A 59 2.14 0.92 8.63
C GLU A 59 1.05 1.52 9.51
N ILE A 60 0.07 2.23 8.94
CA ILE A 60 -1.08 2.76 9.68
C ILE A 60 -1.98 1.62 10.20
N ARG A 61 -2.33 0.64 9.35
CA ARG A 61 -3.16 -0.51 9.75
C ARG A 61 -2.49 -1.32 10.85
N ASP A 62 -1.21 -1.63 10.69
CA ASP A 62 -0.44 -2.45 11.62
C ASP A 62 -0.29 -1.75 12.97
N HIS A 63 0.03 -0.45 12.97
CA HIS A 63 0.15 0.32 14.20
C HIS A 63 -1.22 0.55 14.87
N ALA A 64 -2.29 0.83 14.11
CA ALA A 64 -3.63 1.01 14.66
C ALA A 64 -4.19 -0.28 15.28
N SER A 65 -3.79 -1.45 14.77
CA SER A 65 -4.15 -2.75 15.36
C SER A 65 -3.40 -3.08 16.66
N GLY A 66 -2.45 -2.23 17.08
CA GLY A 66 -1.68 -2.42 18.31
C GLY A 66 -0.63 -3.53 18.24
N VAL A 67 -0.37 -4.07 17.04
CA VAL A 67 0.56 -5.20 16.83
C VAL A 67 2.02 -4.77 16.95
N HIS A 68 2.32 -3.48 16.73
CA HIS A 68 3.66 -2.91 16.87
C HIS A 68 3.59 -1.67 17.78
N LYS A 69 4.37 -1.68 18.88
CA LYS A 69 4.50 -0.58 19.85
C LYS A 69 5.59 0.41 19.46
#